data_AF-A0A9P0YYD4-F1
#
_entry.id   AF-A0A9P0YYD4-F1
#
_cell.length_a   1.000
_cell.length_b   1.000
_cell.length_c   1.000
_cell.angle_alpha   90.00
_cell.angle_beta   90.00
_cell.angle_gamma   90.00
#
_symmetry.space_group_name_H-M   'P 1'
#
loop_
_entity.id
_entity.type
_entity.pdbx_description
1 polymer ?
#
loop_
_entity_poly.entity_id
_entity_poly.type
_entity_poly.pdbx_seq_one_letter_code
_entity_poly.pdbx_strand_id
1 'polypeptide(L)'
;MGSLHHRPALNCGLISSLEKELDEWRRRLQDSFSQEHNLLVFDRCAENTPKIPDNYNVEWNQFGGGPYSYNCNNIARNPKHEYECLSRLNDSKDVFVRMSKTHEGSLELQRLIKNGNQRDRQEVLDGIIGCIFEVMIDPHGHHLFRKILEFCDSSQLDTVFVTLTSCKDLLINTSLVKYGSSAVQRFIKKLKNTGLGHFVASILSMRFVELMISEHGRFVVQECFYTFEAKENEVFY
;
A
#
# COMPACT_ATOMS: atom_id res chain seq x y z
N MET A 1 -34.39 14.73 -21.91
CA MET A 1 -34.65 13.38 -21.36
C MET A 1 -33.42 12.54 -21.63
N GLY A 2 -32.74 12.12 -20.56
CA GLY A 2 -31.34 11.68 -20.56
C GLY A 2 -31.12 10.27 -21.11
N SER A 3 -29.96 10.11 -21.74
CA SER A 3 -29.45 8.87 -22.32
C SER A 3 -28.80 7.99 -21.23
N LEU A 4 -29.25 6.74 -21.11
CA LEU A 4 -28.71 5.73 -20.19
C LEU A 4 -27.52 5.02 -20.86
N HIS A 5 -26.31 5.32 -20.42
CA HIS A 5 -25.12 4.54 -20.77
C HIS A 5 -25.15 3.18 -20.09
N HIS A 6 -25.30 2.11 -20.88
CA HIS A 6 -25.00 0.74 -20.46
C HIS A 6 -23.50 0.59 -20.19
N ARG A 7 -23.15 0.22 -18.95
CA ARG A 7 -21.83 -0.34 -18.62
C ARG A 7 -21.72 -1.77 -19.13
N PRO A 8 -20.57 -2.24 -19.63
CA PRO A 8 -20.39 -3.64 -19.97
C PRO A 8 -20.35 -4.50 -18.70
N ALA A 9 -21.12 -5.58 -18.70
CA ALA A 9 -21.07 -6.61 -17.67
C ALA A 9 -19.71 -7.32 -17.74
N LEU A 10 -18.98 -7.33 -16.63
CA LEU A 10 -17.79 -8.16 -16.47
C LEU A 10 -18.23 -9.64 -16.47
N ASN A 11 -17.50 -10.45 -17.24
CA ASN A 11 -17.82 -11.82 -17.60
C ASN A 11 -17.72 -12.77 -16.38
N CYS A 12 -18.85 -13.30 -15.89
CA CYS A 12 -18.92 -14.27 -14.78
C CYS A 12 -18.07 -15.54 -14.97
N GLY A 13 -17.64 -15.84 -16.20
CA GLY A 13 -16.77 -16.99 -16.49
C GLY A 13 -15.36 -16.88 -15.91
N LEU A 14 -14.79 -15.67 -15.80
CA LEU A 14 -13.43 -15.47 -15.28
C LEU A 14 -13.37 -15.61 -13.75
N ILE A 15 -14.39 -15.10 -13.06
CA ILE A 15 -14.49 -15.18 -11.58
C ILE A 15 -14.66 -16.64 -11.14
N SER A 16 -15.52 -17.40 -11.81
CA SER A 16 -15.75 -18.82 -11.49
C SER A 16 -14.55 -19.73 -11.84
N SER A 17 -13.70 -19.33 -12.79
CA SER A 17 -12.45 -20.04 -13.10
C SER A 17 -11.40 -19.80 -12.01
N LEU A 18 -11.24 -18.56 -11.57
CA LEU A 18 -10.32 -18.18 -10.50
C LEU A 18 -10.73 -18.79 -9.15
N GLU A 19 -12.02 -18.89 -8.86
CA GLU A 19 -12.53 -19.54 -7.63
C GLU A 19 -12.22 -21.04 -7.58
N LYS A 20 -12.28 -21.74 -8.72
CA LYS A 20 -11.95 -23.17 -8.81
C LYS A 20 -10.46 -23.44 -8.62
N GLU A 21 -9.60 -22.62 -9.23
CA GLU A 21 -8.15 -22.72 -9.05
C GLU A 21 -7.74 -22.41 -7.60
N LEU A 22 -8.40 -21.46 -6.94
CA LEU A 22 -8.22 -21.13 -5.53
C LEU A 22 -8.57 -22.29 -4.59
N ASP A 23 -9.65 -23.02 -4.86
CA ASP A 23 -10.06 -24.17 -4.04
C ASP A 23 -9.20 -25.43 -4.28
N GLU A 24 -8.59 -25.55 -5.45
CA GLU A 24 -7.59 -26.58 -5.73
C GLU A 24 -6.25 -26.27 -5.04
N TRP A 25 -5.83 -25.00 -5.02
CA TRP A 25 -4.66 -24.54 -4.26
C TRP A 25 -4.84 -24.69 -2.75
N ARG A 26 -6.03 -24.39 -2.20
CA ARG A 26 -6.35 -24.62 -0.77
C ARG A 26 -6.15 -26.07 -0.35
N ARG A 27 -6.60 -27.03 -1.16
CA ARG A 27 -6.47 -28.47 -0.86
C ARG A 27 -5.01 -28.91 -0.85
N ARG A 28 -4.18 -28.37 -1.75
CA ARG A 28 -2.73 -28.69 -1.82
C ARG A 28 -1.92 -28.10 -0.66
N LEU A 29 -2.33 -26.95 -0.14
CA LEU A 29 -1.68 -26.31 1.00
C LEU A 29 -1.99 -26.97 2.34
N GLN A 30 -3.15 -27.64 2.47
CA GLN A 30 -3.55 -28.30 3.71
C GLN A 30 -2.73 -29.58 3.99
N ASP A 31 -2.27 -30.27 2.95
CA ASP A 31 -1.36 -31.42 3.06
C ASP A 31 0.10 -31.02 3.32
N SER A 32 0.45 -29.75 3.06
CA SER A 32 1.83 -29.23 3.17
C SER A 32 2.13 -28.58 4.54
N PHE A 33 1.10 -28.28 5.33
CA PHE A 33 1.20 -27.42 6.53
C PHE A 33 1.59 -28.13 7.84
N SER A 34 2.08 -29.37 7.77
CA SER A 34 2.44 -30.12 8.99
C SER A 34 3.90 -30.03 9.41
N GLN A 35 4.81 -29.41 8.65
CA GLN A 35 6.21 -29.28 9.10
C GLN A 35 6.84 -27.94 8.68
N GLU A 36 7.41 -27.29 9.70
CA GLU A 36 8.40 -26.20 9.68
C GLU A 36 7.90 -24.74 9.74
N HIS A 37 7.93 -24.23 10.98
CA HIS A 37 7.83 -22.82 11.34
C HIS A 37 9.24 -22.25 11.59
N ASN A 38 9.42 -21.00 11.17
CA ASN A 38 10.36 -20.01 11.69
C ASN A 38 11.87 -20.31 11.60
N LEU A 39 12.53 -19.61 10.66
CA LEU A 39 13.72 -18.75 10.86
C LEU A 39 14.39 -18.52 9.48
N LEU A 40 14.85 -17.28 9.22
CA LEU A 40 15.75 -16.85 8.11
C LEU A 40 15.15 -16.27 6.82
N VAL A 41 14.40 -15.16 6.87
CA VAL A 41 14.26 -14.25 5.70
C VAL A 41 14.31 -12.79 6.14
N PHE A 42 15.52 -12.24 6.37
CA PHE A 42 15.65 -10.80 6.68
C PHE A 42 16.92 -10.10 6.16
N ASP A 43 17.61 -10.63 5.14
CA ASP A 43 18.88 -10.03 4.67
C ASP A 43 19.01 -9.86 3.14
N ARG A 44 17.95 -9.55 2.39
CA ARG A 44 18.13 -9.34 0.93
C ARG A 44 17.21 -8.35 0.23
N CYS A 45 16.90 -7.21 0.85
CA CYS A 45 16.15 -6.14 0.17
C CYS A 45 16.98 -5.32 -0.85
N ALA A 46 18.30 -5.52 -0.94
CA ALA A 46 19.18 -4.63 -1.70
C ALA A 46 19.46 -5.02 -3.17
N GLU A 47 19.17 -6.24 -3.62
CA GLU A 47 19.77 -6.74 -4.88
C GLU A 47 18.82 -6.82 -6.09
N ASN A 48 17.52 -6.59 -5.95
CA ASN A 48 16.55 -6.69 -7.07
C ASN A 48 15.49 -5.58 -7.06
N THR A 49 15.91 -4.31 -7.11
CA THR A 49 15.00 -3.18 -7.33
C THR A 49 14.57 -3.13 -8.81
N PRO A 50 13.26 -3.16 -9.14
CA PRO A 50 12.80 -2.75 -10.46
C PRO A 50 13.21 -1.29 -10.67
N LYS A 51 13.97 -1.01 -11.72
CA LYS A 51 14.26 0.37 -12.11
C LYS A 51 12.95 1.02 -12.56
N ILE A 52 12.56 2.11 -11.91
CA ILE A 52 11.44 2.96 -12.37
C ILE A 52 11.89 3.59 -13.73
N PRO A 53 11.09 3.51 -14.81
CA PRO A 53 11.43 4.04 -16.12
C PRO A 53 11.72 5.54 -16.10
N ASP A 54 12.75 5.96 -16.85
CA ASP A 54 13.24 7.34 -16.96
C ASP A 54 12.21 8.37 -17.47
N ASN A 55 11.02 7.92 -17.92
CA ASN A 55 9.92 8.79 -18.38
C ASN A 55 9.10 9.41 -17.22
N TYR A 56 9.30 8.95 -15.98
CA TYR A 56 8.90 9.74 -14.83
C TYR A 56 10.07 10.66 -14.49
N ASN A 57 9.97 11.94 -14.89
CA ASN A 57 10.93 12.99 -14.51
C ASN A 57 10.88 13.25 -12.99
N VAL A 58 11.41 12.31 -12.20
CA VAL A 58 11.85 12.57 -10.85
C VAL A 58 13.27 13.06 -11.00
N GLU A 59 13.50 14.37 -10.84
CA GLU A 59 14.87 14.90 -10.73
C GLU A 59 15.53 14.28 -9.49
N TRP A 60 16.26 13.18 -9.69
CA TRP A 60 16.98 12.44 -8.66
C TRP A 60 18.04 13.29 -7.92
N ASN A 61 18.36 14.47 -8.43
CA ASN A 61 19.37 15.37 -7.88
C ASN A 61 18.89 16.25 -6.70
N GLN A 62 17.62 16.16 -6.31
CA GLN A 62 17.10 16.80 -5.08
C GLN A 62 16.92 15.84 -3.89
N PHE A 63 16.96 14.52 -4.12
CA PHE A 63 16.82 13.50 -3.06
C PHE A 63 18.15 12.85 -2.65
N GLY A 64 19.23 13.11 -3.39
CA GLY A 64 20.60 12.82 -2.98
C GLY A 64 21.08 13.78 -1.90
N GLY A 65 20.76 13.47 -0.63
CA GLY A 65 21.31 14.17 0.54
C GLY A 65 20.36 15.11 1.30
N GLY A 66 19.04 14.99 1.10
CA GLY A 66 18.04 15.69 1.92
C GLY A 66 17.74 14.96 3.25
N PRO A 67 17.16 15.62 4.27
CA PRO A 67 16.92 15.06 5.61
C PRO A 67 15.92 13.88 5.69
N TYR A 68 15.48 13.35 4.55
CA TYR A 68 14.53 12.24 4.43
C TYR A 68 15.20 11.01 3.78
N SER A 69 16.32 10.58 4.33
CA SER A 69 16.81 9.22 4.10
C SER A 69 15.90 8.25 4.86
N TYR A 70 14.91 7.66 4.19
CA TYR A 70 14.04 6.63 4.78
C TYR A 70 14.87 5.39 5.11
N ASN A 71 15.37 5.32 6.34
CA ASN A 71 16.12 4.18 6.84
C ASN A 71 15.15 3.04 7.17
N CYS A 72 14.85 2.18 6.20
CA CYS A 72 14.03 0.98 6.43
C CYS A 72 14.71 -0.01 7.43
N ASN A 73 15.99 0.19 7.83
CA ASN A 73 16.74 -0.75 8.68
C ASN A 73 16.33 -0.75 10.17
N ASN A 74 15.52 0.21 10.63
CA ASN A 74 15.14 0.32 12.05
C ASN A 74 13.79 -0.36 12.39
N ILE A 75 13.12 -0.99 11.42
CA ILE A 75 11.77 -1.58 11.63
C ILE A 75 11.84 -2.98 12.25
N ALA A 76 13.03 -3.57 12.34
CA ALA A 76 13.23 -4.87 12.97
C ALA A 76 13.76 -4.70 14.39
N ARG A 77 12.89 -4.74 15.43
CA ARG A 77 13.28 -5.11 16.82
C ARG A 77 12.17 -5.31 17.85
N ASN A 78 10.94 -5.74 17.52
CA ASN A 78 10.07 -6.38 18.53
C ASN A 78 8.84 -7.11 17.91
N PRO A 79 8.63 -8.41 18.16
CA PRO A 79 7.44 -9.15 17.69
C PRO A 79 6.09 -8.64 18.26
N LYS A 80 6.11 -7.68 19.18
CA LYS A 80 4.90 -7.06 19.77
C LYS A 80 4.70 -5.57 19.38
N HIS A 81 5.64 -4.96 18.66
CA HIS A 81 5.62 -3.54 18.25
C HIS A 81 6.16 -3.40 16.82
N GLU A 82 5.44 -3.95 15.84
CA GLU A 82 5.95 -4.18 14.47
C GLU A 82 5.94 -2.92 13.56
N TYR A 83 5.54 -1.75 14.07
CA TYR A 83 5.37 -0.52 13.27
C TYR A 83 5.60 0.75 14.10
N GLU A 84 6.63 0.79 14.94
CA GLU A 84 6.94 2.00 15.73
C GLU A 84 8.19 2.68 15.16
N CYS A 85 8.01 3.81 14.49
CA CYS A 85 9.06 4.68 14.00
C CYS A 85 9.72 5.37 15.20
N LEU A 86 10.61 4.65 15.87
CA LEU A 86 11.52 5.22 16.87
C LEU A 86 12.63 5.99 16.15
N SER A 87 12.27 7.10 15.53
CA SER A 87 13.20 8.21 15.39
C SER A 87 12.66 9.36 16.23
N ARG A 88 13.53 9.96 17.05
CA ARG A 88 13.26 11.21 17.77
C ARG A 88 13.02 12.31 16.73
N LEU A 89 11.81 12.39 16.19
CA LEU A 89 11.41 13.37 15.18
C LEU A 89 10.89 14.62 15.90
N ASN A 90 11.30 15.80 15.41
CA ASN A 90 10.90 17.11 15.96
C ASN A 90 9.40 17.20 16.32
N ASP A 91 9.09 17.81 17.46
CA ASP A 91 7.77 17.88 18.12
C ASP A 91 6.58 18.14 17.18
N SER A 92 6.73 18.92 16.10
CA SER A 92 5.62 19.28 15.21
C SER A 92 5.20 18.17 14.23
N LYS A 93 6.10 17.26 13.81
CA LYS A 93 5.75 16.16 12.88
C LYS A 93 5.13 14.98 13.60
N ASP A 94 5.44 14.82 14.89
CA ASP A 94 4.78 13.88 15.78
C ASP A 94 3.28 14.18 15.95
N VAL A 95 2.88 15.45 15.89
CA VAL A 95 1.47 15.84 16.11
C VAL A 95 0.53 15.23 15.07
N PHE A 96 0.87 15.27 13.78
CA PHE A 96 0.01 14.73 12.72
C PHE A 96 -0.13 13.21 12.83
N VAL A 97 0.97 12.50 13.09
CA VAL A 97 0.95 11.04 13.29
C VAL A 97 0.12 10.69 14.52
N ARG A 98 0.37 11.35 15.66
CA ARG A 98 -0.40 11.13 16.89
C ARG A 98 -1.88 11.44 16.72
N MET A 99 -2.23 12.55 16.07
CA MET A 99 -3.62 12.89 15.76
C MET A 99 -4.28 11.84 14.88
N SER A 100 -3.58 11.34 13.85
CA SER A 100 -4.12 10.34 12.94
C SER A 100 -4.52 9.02 13.63
N LYS A 101 -3.90 8.70 14.77
CA LYS A 101 -4.15 7.49 15.57
C LYS A 101 -5.22 7.68 16.65
N THR A 102 -5.88 8.83 16.69
CA THR A 102 -7.04 9.08 17.57
C THR A 102 -8.30 9.25 16.73
N HIS A 103 -9.46 8.87 17.28
CA HIS A 103 -10.74 9.03 16.59
C HIS A 103 -10.97 10.50 16.17
N GLU A 104 -10.86 11.45 17.12
CA GLU A 104 -11.16 12.85 16.83
C GLU A 104 -10.07 13.53 16.01
N GLY A 105 -8.79 13.21 16.26
CA GLY A 105 -7.69 13.75 15.48
C GLY A 105 -7.75 13.29 14.03
N SER A 106 -8.02 12.01 13.76
CA SER A 106 -8.18 11.51 12.39
C SER A 106 -9.35 12.17 11.68
N LEU A 107 -10.49 12.37 12.36
CA LEU A 107 -11.63 13.08 11.78
C LEU A 107 -11.28 14.54 11.44
N GLU A 108 -10.52 15.21 12.31
CA GLU A 108 -10.12 16.59 12.06
C GLU A 108 -9.15 16.71 10.89
N LEU A 109 -8.13 15.84 10.83
CA LEU A 109 -7.23 15.78 9.68
C LEU A 109 -7.97 15.46 8.38
N GLN A 110 -8.96 14.57 8.41
CA GLN A 110 -9.80 14.30 7.25
C GLN A 110 -10.63 15.52 6.81
N ARG A 111 -11.11 16.34 7.74
CA ARG A 111 -11.79 17.62 7.43
C ARG A 111 -10.81 18.62 6.81
N LEU A 112 -9.61 18.72 7.34
CA LEU A 112 -8.55 19.57 6.77
C LEU A 112 -8.17 19.13 5.36
N ILE A 113 -8.00 17.83 5.09
CA ILE A 113 -7.74 17.36 3.72
C ILE A 113 -8.90 17.71 2.77
N LYS A 114 -10.16 17.51 3.22
CA LYS A 114 -11.35 17.71 2.38
C LYS A 114 -11.60 19.19 2.07
N ASN A 115 -11.50 20.06 3.08
CA ASN A 115 -11.90 21.47 2.98
C ASN A 115 -10.71 22.41 2.79
N GLY A 116 -9.50 21.94 3.08
CA GLY A 116 -8.27 22.73 2.98
C GLY A 116 -7.78 22.91 1.55
N ASN A 117 -6.87 23.87 1.42
CA ASN A 117 -6.18 24.18 0.18
C ASN A 117 -5.02 23.20 -0.07
N GLN A 118 -4.31 23.37 -1.19
CA GLN A 118 -3.20 22.48 -1.57
C GLN A 118 -2.06 22.46 -0.53
N ARG A 119 -1.77 23.60 0.10
CA ARG A 119 -0.74 23.72 1.15
C ARG A 119 -1.15 22.94 2.40
N ASP A 120 -2.40 23.06 2.84
CA ASP A 120 -2.89 22.33 4.02
C ASP A 120 -2.79 20.81 3.79
N ARG A 121 -3.12 20.35 2.58
CA ARG A 121 -2.99 18.93 2.19
C ARG A 121 -1.54 18.48 2.20
N GLN A 122 -0.64 19.31 1.67
CA GLN A 122 0.78 19.02 1.66
C GLN A 122 1.34 18.94 3.08
N GLU A 123 0.96 19.86 3.97
CA GLU A 123 1.43 19.89 5.35
C GLU A 123 1.01 18.62 6.12
N VAL A 124 -0.22 18.17 5.95
CA VAL A 124 -0.68 16.90 6.53
C VAL A 124 0.09 15.71 5.95
N LEU A 125 0.32 15.68 4.63
CA LEU A 125 1.07 14.62 3.98
C LEU A 125 2.52 14.58 4.49
N ASP A 126 3.22 15.71 4.52
CA ASP A 126 4.59 15.84 5.02
C ASP A 126 4.70 15.44 6.49
N GLY A 127 3.65 15.70 7.27
CA GLY A 127 3.54 15.30 8.67
C GLY A 127 3.48 13.80 8.86
N ILE A 128 2.86 13.05 7.96
CA ILE A 128 2.65 11.59 8.12
C ILE A 128 3.52 10.72 7.20
N ILE A 129 4.11 11.26 6.13
CA ILE A 129 4.73 10.46 5.06
C ILE A 129 5.83 9.54 5.59
N GLY A 130 6.60 9.99 6.59
CA GLY A 130 7.64 9.20 7.24
C GLY A 130 7.13 8.01 8.05
N CYS A 131 5.87 8.03 8.47
CA CYS A 131 5.23 6.97 9.26
C CYS A 131 3.97 6.42 8.56
N ILE A 132 3.89 6.54 7.23
CA ILE A 132 2.65 6.28 6.49
C ILE A 132 2.13 4.85 6.67
N PHE A 133 3.03 3.87 6.78
CA PHE A 133 2.65 2.47 7.02
C PHE A 133 1.96 2.29 8.39
N GLU A 134 2.42 2.99 9.43
CA GLU A 134 1.78 2.95 10.75
C GLU A 134 0.38 3.56 10.71
N VAL A 135 0.22 4.64 9.95
CA VAL A 135 -1.08 5.28 9.76
C VAL A 135 -2.02 4.35 8.98
N MET A 136 -1.52 3.63 7.98
CA MET A 136 -2.32 2.71 7.16
C MET A 136 -2.87 1.51 7.94
N ILE A 137 -2.15 1.03 8.96
CA ILE A 137 -2.60 -0.11 9.77
C ILE A 137 -3.41 0.28 11.01
N ASP A 138 -3.51 1.59 11.29
CA ASP A 138 -4.22 2.10 12.46
C ASP A 138 -5.75 2.09 12.24
N PRO A 139 -6.56 1.73 13.27
CA PRO A 139 -8.03 1.75 13.19
C PRO A 139 -8.65 3.09 12.78
N HIS A 140 -7.98 4.22 13.01
CA HIS A 140 -8.42 5.55 12.63
C HIS A 140 -7.57 6.13 11.49
N GLY A 141 -6.27 5.86 11.48
CA GLY A 141 -5.33 6.39 10.50
C GLY A 141 -5.61 5.93 9.08
N HIS A 142 -6.09 4.70 8.87
CA HIS A 142 -6.37 4.21 7.52
C HIS A 142 -7.49 5.01 6.81
N HIS A 143 -8.41 5.61 7.57
CA HIS A 143 -9.40 6.54 7.04
C HIS A 143 -8.77 7.86 6.57
N LEU A 144 -7.78 8.38 7.30
CA LEU A 144 -7.00 9.55 6.87
C LEU A 144 -6.22 9.23 5.59
N PHE A 145 -5.51 8.10 5.52
CA PHE A 145 -4.78 7.70 4.32
C PHE A 145 -5.71 7.62 3.10
N ARG A 146 -6.88 7.00 3.25
CA ARG A 146 -7.91 6.99 2.20
C ARG A 146 -8.31 8.41 1.79
N LYS A 147 -8.49 9.32 2.75
CA LYS A 147 -8.87 10.71 2.47
C LYS A 147 -7.78 11.45 1.71
N ILE A 148 -6.51 11.21 2.03
CA ILE A 148 -5.36 11.76 1.29
C ILE A 148 -5.43 11.31 -0.17
N LEU A 149 -5.62 10.02 -0.45
CA LEU A 149 -5.74 9.51 -1.82
C LEU A 149 -6.94 10.12 -2.59
N GLU A 150 -8.02 10.48 -1.91
CA GLU A 150 -9.19 11.12 -2.53
C GLU A 150 -8.89 12.55 -3.01
N PHE A 151 -8.01 13.29 -2.34
CA PHE A 151 -7.77 14.73 -2.57
C PHE A 151 -6.34 15.09 -2.99
N CYS A 152 -5.44 14.11 -3.10
CA CYS A 152 -4.08 14.34 -3.56
C CYS A 152 -4.03 14.69 -5.05
N ASP A 153 -3.12 15.59 -5.39
CA ASP A 153 -2.72 15.86 -6.77
C ASP A 153 -1.70 14.82 -7.27
N SER A 154 -1.22 14.98 -8.51
CA SER A 154 -0.26 14.07 -9.12
C SER A 154 1.08 14.02 -8.36
N SER A 155 1.61 15.17 -7.94
CA SER A 155 2.89 15.26 -7.21
C SER A 155 2.82 14.56 -5.85
N GLN A 156 1.70 14.76 -5.16
CA GLN A 156 1.42 14.09 -3.88
C GLN A 156 1.22 12.58 -4.06
N LEU A 157 0.53 12.16 -5.13
CA LEU A 157 0.38 10.74 -5.46
C LEU A 157 1.74 10.09 -5.76
N ASP A 158 2.61 10.76 -6.51
CA ASP A 158 3.96 10.28 -6.82
C ASP A 158 4.79 10.12 -5.54
N THR A 159 4.71 11.09 -4.62
CA THR A 159 5.37 11.03 -3.30
C THR A 159 4.89 9.81 -2.50
N VAL A 160 3.58 9.59 -2.43
CA VAL A 160 2.99 8.42 -1.76
C VAL A 160 3.43 7.13 -2.45
N PHE A 161 3.40 7.09 -3.78
CA PHE A 161 3.78 5.92 -4.56
C PHE A 161 5.24 5.52 -4.32
N VAL A 162 6.17 6.46 -4.43
CA VAL A 162 7.60 6.23 -4.19
C VAL A 162 7.81 5.76 -2.75
N THR A 163 7.19 6.39 -1.77
CA THR A 163 7.32 6.00 -0.35
C THR A 163 6.86 4.57 -0.11
N LEU A 164 5.67 4.20 -0.63
CA LEU A 164 5.11 2.86 -0.41
C LEU A 164 5.86 1.76 -1.16
N THR A 165 6.39 2.05 -2.34
CA THR A 165 7.11 1.06 -3.16
C THR A 165 8.59 0.90 -2.79
N SER A 166 9.17 1.87 -2.06
CA SER A 166 10.58 1.84 -1.63
C SER A 166 10.87 0.78 -0.55
N CYS A 167 9.95 0.51 0.38
CA CYS A 167 10.09 -0.56 1.36
C CYS A 167 9.08 -1.70 1.04
N LYS A 168 9.42 -2.56 0.07
CA LYS A 168 8.54 -3.63 -0.46
C LYS A 168 7.92 -4.53 0.62
N ASP A 169 8.72 -4.96 1.59
CA ASP A 169 8.25 -5.85 2.66
C ASP A 169 7.20 -5.19 3.55
N LEU A 170 7.29 -3.89 3.80
CA LEU A 170 6.29 -3.15 4.56
C LEU A 170 4.97 -3.06 3.80
N LEU A 171 5.01 -2.86 2.48
CA LEU A 171 3.80 -2.84 1.65
C LEU A 171 3.11 -4.21 1.69
N ILE A 172 3.87 -5.30 1.61
CA ILE A 172 3.32 -6.67 1.72
C ILE A 172 2.76 -6.91 3.13
N ASN A 173 3.52 -6.60 4.19
CA ASN A 173 3.07 -6.81 5.58
C ASN A 173 1.82 -5.96 5.90
N THR A 174 1.77 -4.73 5.41
CA THR A 174 0.58 -3.87 5.51
C THR A 174 -0.63 -4.49 4.80
N SER A 175 -0.41 -5.17 3.68
CA SER A 175 -1.47 -5.87 2.94
C SER A 175 -2.03 -7.09 3.68
N LEU A 176 -1.28 -7.67 4.62
CA LEU A 176 -1.69 -8.87 5.38
C LEU A 176 -2.55 -8.57 6.60
N VAL A 177 -2.69 -7.30 7.01
CA VAL A 177 -3.43 -6.89 8.21
C VAL A 177 -4.75 -6.18 7.89
N LYS A 178 -5.70 -6.19 8.84
CA LYS A 178 -7.09 -5.74 8.66
C LYS A 178 -7.23 -4.34 8.05
N TYR A 179 -6.65 -3.32 8.70
CA TYR A 179 -6.79 -1.93 8.25
C TYR A 179 -5.85 -1.62 7.10
N GLY A 180 -4.63 -2.16 7.14
CA GLY A 180 -3.63 -1.99 6.09
C GLY A 180 -4.10 -2.54 4.73
N SER A 181 -4.72 -3.72 4.70
CA SER A 181 -5.28 -4.28 3.46
C SER A 181 -6.36 -3.38 2.83
N SER A 182 -7.19 -2.74 3.65
CA SER A 182 -8.20 -1.77 3.19
C SER A 182 -7.53 -0.51 2.62
N ALA A 183 -6.46 -0.02 3.26
CA ALA A 183 -5.67 1.08 2.76
C ALA A 183 -4.99 0.76 1.43
N VAL A 184 -4.33 -0.41 1.30
CA VAL A 184 -3.66 -0.83 0.07
C VAL A 184 -4.65 -1.02 -1.09
N GLN A 185 -5.84 -1.58 -0.83
CA GLN A 185 -6.90 -1.65 -1.86
C GLN A 185 -7.30 -0.26 -2.39
N ARG A 186 -7.32 0.77 -1.52
CA ARG A 186 -7.59 2.15 -1.96
C ARG A 186 -6.45 2.74 -2.76
N PHE A 187 -5.22 2.42 -2.39
CA PHE A 187 -4.04 2.80 -3.15
C PHE A 187 -4.06 2.18 -4.55
N ILE A 188 -4.32 0.87 -4.67
CA ILE A 188 -4.48 0.17 -5.95
C ILE A 188 -5.52 0.87 -6.84
N LYS A 189 -6.71 1.17 -6.29
CA LYS A 189 -7.77 1.90 -7.02
C LYS A 189 -7.31 3.26 -7.55
N LYS A 190 -6.51 3.98 -6.76
CA LYS A 190 -6.00 5.31 -7.12
C LYS A 190 -4.98 5.24 -8.26
N LEU A 191 -4.25 4.13 -8.38
CA LEU A 191 -3.29 3.88 -9.47
C LEU A 191 -3.96 3.42 -10.78
N LYS A 192 -5.28 3.27 -10.81
CA LYS A 192 -5.97 2.92 -12.04
C LYS A 192 -5.68 3.95 -13.13
N ASN A 193 -5.25 3.47 -14.30
CA ASN A 193 -4.89 4.26 -15.48
C ASN A 193 -3.67 5.20 -15.29
N THR A 194 -2.89 5.07 -14.22
CA THR A 194 -1.65 5.85 -14.05
C THR A 194 -0.46 5.19 -14.71
N GLY A 195 -0.56 3.91 -15.11
CA GLY A 195 0.55 3.09 -15.61
C GLY A 195 1.46 2.56 -14.51
N LEU A 196 1.21 2.90 -13.24
CA LEU A 196 2.01 2.49 -12.09
C LEU A 196 1.55 1.16 -11.47
N GLY A 197 0.43 0.60 -11.92
CA GLY A 197 -0.19 -0.60 -11.33
C GLY A 197 0.74 -1.81 -11.34
N HIS A 198 1.49 -1.99 -12.43
CA HIS A 198 2.44 -3.09 -12.59
C HIS A 198 3.53 -3.15 -11.51
N PHE A 199 3.97 -2.01 -10.95
CA PHE A 199 4.96 -1.99 -9.86
C PHE A 199 4.38 -2.58 -8.57
N VAL A 200 3.16 -2.19 -8.23
CA VAL A 200 2.47 -2.68 -7.04
C VAL A 200 2.17 -4.17 -7.21
N ALA A 201 1.68 -4.58 -8.39
CA ALA A 201 1.47 -5.99 -8.71
C ALA A 201 2.78 -6.80 -8.55
N SER A 202 3.91 -6.28 -9.06
CA SER A 202 5.22 -6.94 -8.97
C SER A 202 5.72 -7.09 -7.53
N ILE A 203 5.43 -6.12 -6.66
CA ILE A 203 5.80 -6.23 -5.24
C ILE A 203 4.94 -7.29 -4.55
N LEU A 204 3.62 -7.26 -4.78
CA LEU A 204 2.69 -8.19 -4.17
C LEU A 204 2.92 -9.63 -4.66
N SER A 205 3.33 -9.83 -5.91
CA SER A 205 3.60 -11.17 -6.46
C SER A 205 4.75 -11.90 -5.74
N MET A 206 5.69 -11.15 -5.12
CA MET A 206 6.80 -11.71 -4.35
C MET A 206 6.33 -12.63 -3.20
N ARG A 207 5.15 -12.37 -2.63
CA ARG A 207 4.53 -13.16 -1.55
C ARG A 207 3.08 -13.52 -1.88
N PHE A 208 2.81 -13.81 -3.16
CA PHE A 208 1.47 -14.07 -3.70
C PHE A 208 0.69 -15.13 -2.91
N VAL A 209 1.28 -16.31 -2.70
CA VAL A 209 0.61 -17.43 -2.02
C VAL A 209 0.19 -17.04 -0.61
N GLU A 210 1.09 -16.38 0.13
CA GLU A 210 0.82 -15.91 1.48
C GLU A 210 -0.32 -14.88 1.52
N LEU A 211 -0.31 -13.91 0.59
CA LEU A 211 -1.39 -12.94 0.46
C LEU A 211 -2.71 -13.63 0.15
N MET A 212 -2.75 -14.60 -0.77
CA MET A 212 -3.98 -15.29 -1.18
C MET A 212 -4.60 -16.15 -0.07
N ILE A 213 -3.80 -16.77 0.81
CA ILE A 213 -4.33 -17.55 1.93
C ILE A 213 -4.66 -16.71 3.17
N SER A 214 -4.12 -15.50 3.26
CA SER A 214 -4.39 -14.56 4.35
C SER A 214 -5.88 -14.22 4.46
N GLU A 215 -6.32 -13.92 5.69
CA GLU A 215 -7.67 -13.41 5.96
C GLU A 215 -7.93 -12.08 5.22
N HIS A 216 -6.90 -11.25 5.10
CA HIS A 216 -6.98 -9.88 4.59
C HIS A 216 -6.25 -9.70 3.25
N GLY A 217 -5.07 -10.33 3.09
CA GLY A 217 -4.23 -10.18 1.90
C GLY A 217 -4.93 -10.54 0.59
N ARG A 218 -5.82 -11.53 0.61
CA ARG A 218 -6.56 -11.99 -0.57
C ARG A 218 -7.38 -10.88 -1.22
N PHE A 219 -7.92 -9.96 -0.43
CA PHE A 219 -8.71 -8.85 -0.94
C PHE A 219 -7.83 -7.84 -1.68
N VAL A 220 -6.56 -7.69 -1.28
CA VAL A 220 -5.59 -6.84 -1.98
C VAL A 220 -5.25 -7.40 -3.36
N VAL A 221 -4.96 -8.71 -3.42
CA VAL A 221 -4.65 -9.37 -4.70
C VAL A 221 -5.87 -9.41 -5.62
N GLN A 222 -7.06 -9.71 -5.09
CA GLN A 222 -8.31 -9.60 -5.84
C GLN A 222 -8.52 -8.18 -6.40
N GLU A 223 -8.20 -7.14 -5.62
CA GLU A 223 -8.30 -5.76 -6.07
C GLU A 223 -7.34 -5.43 -7.22
N CYS A 224 -6.14 -6.01 -7.25
CA CYS A 224 -5.25 -5.92 -8.42
C CYS A 224 -5.92 -6.50 -9.67
N PHE A 225 -6.50 -7.70 -9.58
CA PHE A 225 -7.21 -8.34 -10.70
C PHE A 225 -8.45 -7.54 -11.16
N TYR A 226 -9.17 -6.89 -10.23
CA TYR A 226 -10.34 -6.07 -10.56
C TYR A 226 -10.00 -4.69 -11.13
N THR A 227 -8.85 -4.11 -10.72
CA THR A 227 -8.50 -2.73 -11.05
C THR A 227 -7.60 -2.60 -12.26
N PHE A 228 -6.56 -3.45 -12.36
CA PHE A 228 -5.52 -3.36 -13.38
C PHE A 228 -5.82 -4.25 -14.59
N GLU A 229 -5.24 -3.90 -15.73
CA GLU A 229 -5.38 -4.70 -16.95
C GLU A 229 -4.53 -5.99 -16.90
N ALA A 230 -4.83 -6.95 -17.78
CA ALA A 230 -4.11 -8.22 -17.83
C ALA A 230 -2.59 -8.05 -17.97
N LYS A 231 -2.14 -7.04 -18.72
CA LYS A 231 -0.72 -6.72 -18.90
C LYS A 231 -0.04 -6.30 -17.59
N GLU A 232 -0.72 -5.54 -16.74
CA GLU A 232 -0.17 -5.10 -15.46
C GLU A 232 -0.16 -6.23 -14.42
N ASN A 233 -1.08 -7.19 -14.55
CA ASN A 233 -1.21 -8.36 -13.69
C ASN A 233 -0.46 -9.59 -14.21
N GLU A 234 0.35 -9.47 -15.26
CA GLU A 234 1.07 -10.59 -15.89
C GLU A 234 1.92 -11.36 -14.87
N VAL A 235 2.47 -10.65 -13.88
CA VAL A 235 3.30 -11.19 -12.80
C VAL A 235 2.58 -12.17 -11.86
N PHE A 236 1.25 -12.32 -11.96
CA PHE A 236 0.47 -13.27 -11.17
C PHE A 236 0.10 -14.56 -11.94
N TYR A 237 0.37 -14.62 -13.26
CA TYR A 237 0.13 -15.80 -14.11
C TYR A 237 1.41 -16.63 -14.26
#